data_AF-A0A1H8S5K1-F1
#
_entry.id   AF-A0A1H8S5K1-F1
#
_cell.length_a   1.000
_cell.length_b   1.000
_cell.length_c   1.000
_cell.angle_alpha   90.00
_cell.angle_beta   90.00
_cell.angle_gamma   90.00
#
_symmetry.space_group_name_H-M   'P 1'
#
loop_
_entity.id
_entity.type
_entity.pdbx_description
1 polymer ?
#
loop_
_entity_poly.entity_id
_entity_poly.type
_entity_poly.pdbx_seq_one_letter_code
_entity_poly.pdbx_strand_id
1 'polypeptide(L)'
;MASLSFDPNGQPTSTTNTDIVDPVTAKTITRDYSGFTQLSLDFAATEARSAPSTSARMASLRSYSNGTTKPLNQIRLATVASPDNLTLLSGNVYSANGASGVTVTGFAQSNGLGSIHYDSLRVLSGSENRNADP
;
A
#
# COMPACT_ATOMS: atom_id res chain seq x y z
N MET A 1 25.76 31.22 12.89
CA MET A 1 24.44 30.60 13.14
C MET A 1 23.57 30.90 11.94
N ALA A 2 22.85 29.92 11.38
CA ALA A 2 21.93 30.18 10.29
C ALA A 2 20.65 30.80 10.85
N SER A 3 20.21 31.93 10.29
CA SER A 3 18.99 32.65 10.70
C SER A 3 17.94 32.56 9.59
N LEU A 4 16.70 32.21 9.96
CA LEU A 4 15.55 32.24 9.07
C LEU A 4 14.86 33.60 9.21
N SER A 5 14.77 34.36 8.12
CA SER A 5 14.18 35.71 8.09
C SER A 5 12.89 35.71 7.27
N PHE A 6 11.95 36.57 7.64
CA PHE A 6 10.65 36.71 6.97
C PHE A 6 10.39 38.16 6.54
N ASP A 7 9.62 38.33 5.46
CA ASP A 7 9.11 39.63 5.03
C ASP A 7 7.84 40.03 5.84
N PRO A 8 7.31 41.26 5.66
CA PRO A 8 6.09 41.70 6.34
C PRO A 8 4.83 40.88 6.01
N ASN A 9 4.84 40.09 4.93
CA ASN A 9 3.75 39.18 4.55
C ASN A 9 3.95 37.77 5.11
N GLY A 10 4.97 37.58 5.95
CA GLY A 10 5.31 36.31 6.58
C GLY A 10 6.06 35.34 5.67
N GLN A 11 6.53 35.76 4.49
CA GLN A 11 7.25 34.89 3.55
C GLN A 11 8.74 34.83 3.85
N PRO A 12 9.40 33.65 3.72
CA PRO A 12 10.81 33.51 4.05
C PRO A 12 11.68 34.22 3.00
N THR A 13 12.65 35.01 3.48
CA THR A 13 13.57 35.81 2.64
C THR A 13 15.03 35.35 2.71
N SER A 14 15.37 34.52 3.70
CA SER A 14 16.69 33.91 3.84
C SER A 14 16.77 32.57 3.10
N THR A 15 17.98 31.99 3.02
CA THR A 15 18.18 30.64 2.49
C THR A 15 17.27 29.63 3.22
N THR A 16 16.44 28.93 2.47
CA THR A 16 15.39 28.05 3.01
C THR A 16 15.87 26.62 3.24
N ASN A 17 17.03 26.25 2.68
CA ASN A 17 17.57 24.91 2.79
C ASN A 17 18.73 24.89 3.78
N THR A 18 18.64 24.04 4.79
CA THR A 18 19.73 23.80 5.74
C THR A 18 20.00 22.31 5.87
N ASP A 19 21.27 21.94 5.79
CA ASP A 19 21.69 20.56 5.96
C ASP A 19 22.08 20.30 7.41
N ILE A 20 21.53 19.22 7.97
CA ILE A 20 22.08 18.59 9.16
C ILE A 20 22.95 17.44 8.67
N VAL A 21 24.25 17.56 8.87
CA VAL A 21 25.22 16.52 8.51
C VAL A 21 25.59 15.74 9.76
N ASP A 22 25.41 14.42 9.73
CA ASP A 22 25.97 13.51 10.72
C ASP A 22 27.48 13.38 10.45
N PRO A 23 28.36 13.86 11.36
CA PRO A 23 29.80 13.85 11.14
C PRO A 23 30.43 12.45 11.14
N VAL A 24 29.71 11.42 11.61
CA VAL A 24 30.23 10.04 11.72
C VAL A 24 29.84 9.22 10.51
N THR A 25 28.58 9.29 10.08
CA THR A 25 28.08 8.47 8.95
C THR A 25 28.04 9.22 7.61
N ALA A 26 28.37 10.52 7.61
CA ALA A 26 28.25 11.43 6.47
C ALA A 26 26.85 11.46 5.83
N LYS A 27 25.81 11.07 6.59
CA LYS A 27 24.42 11.19 6.17
C LYS A 27 23.96 12.63 6.34
N THR A 28 23.22 13.12 5.35
CA THR A 28 22.68 14.46 5.35
C THR A 28 21.16 14.41 5.41
N ILE A 29 20.58 15.18 6.34
CA ILE A 29 19.16 15.50 6.35
C ILE A 29 19.04 16.94 5.86
N THR A 30 18.55 17.12 4.64
CA THR A 30 18.24 18.44 4.10
C THR A 30 16.86 18.87 4.59
N ARG A 31 16.80 20.02 5.27
CA ARG A 31 15.56 20.64 5.73
C ARG A 31 15.23 21.81 4.82
N ASP A 32 14.06 21.78 4.19
CA ASP A 32 13.54 22.85 3.32
C ASP A 32 12.42 23.59 4.04
N TYR A 33 12.58 24.91 4.18
CA TYR A 33 11.65 25.83 4.84
C TYR A 33 10.96 26.78 3.86
N SER A 34 11.07 26.55 2.55
CA SER A 34 10.50 27.43 1.52
C SER A 34 8.98 27.56 1.62
N GLY A 35 8.31 26.54 2.18
CA GLY A 35 6.87 26.55 2.45
C GLY A 35 6.47 27.13 3.80
N PHE A 36 7.39 27.66 4.61
CA PHE A 36 7.03 28.25 5.90
C PHE A 36 6.40 29.62 5.68
N THR A 37 5.36 29.94 6.45
CA THR A 37 4.82 31.30 6.50
C THR A 37 4.70 31.70 7.96
N GLN A 38 5.30 32.83 8.34
CA GLN A 38 5.17 33.37 9.69
C GLN A 38 3.80 34.03 9.81
N LEU A 39 2.86 33.31 10.39
CA LEU A 39 1.59 33.85 10.86
C LEU A 39 1.85 34.39 12.26
N SER A 40 1.70 35.71 12.44
CA SER A 40 2.07 36.41 13.67
C SER A 40 1.48 35.76 14.94
N LEU A 41 2.38 35.37 15.86
CA LEU A 41 2.25 34.89 17.26
C LEU A 41 1.25 33.76 17.58
N ASP A 42 1.67 32.51 17.39
CA ASP A 42 2.06 31.55 18.45
C ASP A 42 2.59 30.30 17.74
N PHE A 43 3.71 29.73 18.22
CA PHE A 43 4.41 28.64 17.54
C PHE A 43 3.59 27.35 17.55
N ALA A 44 3.06 26.93 16.39
CA ALA A 44 2.49 25.59 16.19
C ALA A 44 3.35 24.82 15.20
N ALA A 45 4.23 23.94 15.70
CA ALA A 45 4.91 22.95 14.87
C ALA A 45 3.87 21.91 14.42
N THR A 46 3.60 21.85 13.11
CA THR A 46 2.81 20.75 12.54
C THR A 46 3.77 19.61 12.19
N GLU A 47 3.65 18.48 12.88
CA GLU A 47 4.40 17.26 12.60
C GLU A 47 4.05 16.72 11.21
N ALA A 48 4.97 16.84 10.24
CA ALA A 48 4.86 16.18 8.95
C ALA A 48 5.47 14.78 9.04
N ARG A 49 4.62 13.75 9.21
CA ARG A 49 5.03 12.34 9.15
C ARG A 49 4.81 11.81 7.74
N SER A 50 5.86 11.31 7.09
CA SER A 50 5.70 10.57 5.84
C SER A 50 4.94 9.27 6.13
N ALA A 51 3.66 9.21 5.79
CA ALA A 51 2.91 7.96 5.79
C ALA A 51 3.43 7.06 4.66
N PRO A 52 3.79 5.79 4.92
CA PRO A 52 4.09 4.85 3.86
C PRO A 52 2.83 4.68 2.98
N SER A 53 2.92 5.05 1.70
CA SER A 53 1.87 4.80 0.72
C SER A 53 1.92 3.35 0.24
N THR A 54 1.51 2.41 1.09
CA THR A 54 1.21 1.06 0.61
C THR A 54 -0.17 1.06 -0.02
N SER A 55 -0.21 1.18 -1.34
CA SER A 55 -1.30 0.57 -2.12
C SER A 55 -1.35 -0.91 -1.70
N ALA A 56 -2.51 -1.36 -1.20
CA ALA A 56 -2.71 -2.69 -0.66
C ALA A 56 -2.73 -3.75 -1.77
N ARG A 57 -1.57 -3.95 -2.40
CA ARG A 57 -1.20 -5.20 -3.05
C ARG A 57 -0.91 -6.17 -1.91
N MET A 58 -1.50 -7.36 -1.91
CA MET A 58 -1.18 -8.38 -0.90
C MET A 58 0.27 -8.82 -1.04
N ALA A 59 1.14 -8.07 -0.38
CA ALA A 59 2.51 -8.42 -0.14
C ALA A 59 2.61 -8.89 1.30
N SER A 60 3.28 -10.01 1.56
CA SER A 60 3.67 -10.38 2.93
C SER A 60 4.59 -9.30 3.45
N LEU A 61 4.10 -8.47 4.37
CA LEU A 61 4.82 -7.34 4.92
C LEU A 61 5.65 -7.82 6.11
N ARG A 62 6.99 -7.66 6.05
CA ARG A 62 7.86 -7.88 7.20
C ARG A 62 8.07 -6.56 7.92
N SER A 63 7.59 -6.48 9.15
CA SER A 63 7.92 -5.39 10.06
C SER A 63 9.28 -5.67 10.71
N TYR A 64 10.18 -4.69 10.66
CA TYR A 64 11.48 -4.73 11.32
C TYR A 64 11.43 -3.92 12.61
N SER A 65 12.32 -4.22 13.56
CA SER A 65 12.38 -3.56 14.87
C SER A 65 12.64 -2.04 14.79
N ASN A 66 13.15 -1.55 13.66
CA ASN A 66 13.36 -0.13 13.38
C ASN A 66 12.09 0.59 12.86
N GLY A 67 10.92 -0.05 12.91
CA GLY A 67 9.64 0.51 12.47
C GLY A 67 9.44 0.53 10.96
N THR A 68 10.38 0.00 10.16
CA THR A 68 10.22 -0.12 8.71
C THR A 68 9.46 -1.38 8.34
N THR A 69 8.66 -1.30 7.28
CA THR A 69 7.95 -2.45 6.72
C THR A 69 8.39 -2.66 5.28
N LYS A 70 8.78 -3.90 4.93
CA LYS A 70 9.13 -4.25 3.55
C LYS A 70 8.20 -5.33 2.99
N PRO A 71 7.73 -5.18 1.74
CA PRO A 71 7.03 -6.25 1.05
C PRO A 71 8.02 -7.38 0.73
N LEU A 72 7.70 -8.60 1.14
CA LEU A 72 8.51 -9.80 0.85
C LEU A 72 8.09 -10.45 -0.46
N ASN A 73 6.82 -10.87 -0.56
CA ASN A 73 6.29 -11.65 -1.67
C ASN A 73 4.86 -11.24 -1.97
N GLN A 74 4.49 -11.16 -3.25
CA GLN A 74 3.15 -10.79 -3.68
C GLN A 74 2.40 -11.98 -4.29
N ILE A 75 1.14 -12.17 -3.89
CA ILE A 75 0.26 -13.22 -4.45
C ILE A 75 -0.18 -12.82 -5.86
N ARG A 76 -0.08 -13.77 -6.80
CA ARG A 76 -0.63 -13.65 -8.15
C ARG A 76 -1.99 -14.33 -8.24
N LEU A 77 -2.89 -13.74 -9.02
CA LEU A 77 -4.16 -14.33 -9.41
C LEU A 77 -4.05 -14.86 -10.84
N ALA A 78 -4.90 -15.83 -11.17
CA ALA A 78 -4.99 -16.42 -12.50
C ALA A 78 -6.44 -16.43 -12.99
N THR A 79 -6.64 -16.26 -14.29
CA THR A 79 -7.94 -16.41 -14.96
C THR A 79 -7.78 -17.18 -16.27
N VAL A 80 -8.86 -17.78 -16.75
CA VAL A 80 -8.99 -18.47 -18.03
C VAL A 80 -10.24 -17.95 -18.75
N ALA A 81 -10.34 -18.17 -20.05
CA ALA A 81 -11.47 -17.66 -20.85
C ALA A 81 -12.80 -18.34 -20.48
N SER A 82 -12.76 -19.64 -20.17
CA SER A 82 -13.94 -20.44 -19.82
C SER A 82 -13.72 -21.16 -18.48
N PRO A 83 -13.92 -20.48 -17.34
CA PRO A 83 -13.69 -21.06 -16.00
C PRO A 83 -14.54 -22.30 -15.70
N ASP A 84 -15.73 -22.40 -16.28
CA ASP A 84 -16.63 -23.54 -16.11
C ASP A 84 -16.09 -24.84 -16.75
N ASN A 85 -15.12 -24.72 -17.66
CA ASN A 85 -14.50 -25.84 -18.38
C ASN A 85 -13.16 -26.28 -17.75
N LEU A 86 -12.84 -25.83 -16.54
CA LEU A 86 -11.66 -26.30 -15.82
C LEU A 86 -11.83 -27.78 -15.42
N THR A 87 -10.72 -28.52 -15.40
CA THR A 87 -10.74 -29.89 -14.88
C THR A 87 -10.67 -29.84 -13.36
N LEU A 88 -11.68 -30.40 -12.69
CA LEU A 88 -11.68 -30.59 -11.24
C LEU A 88 -10.66 -31.67 -10.86
N LEU A 89 -9.76 -31.33 -9.93
CA LEU A 89 -8.86 -32.28 -9.29
C LEU A 89 -9.44 -32.69 -7.93
N SER A 90 -8.63 -32.76 -6.88
CA SER A 90 -9.10 -33.09 -5.53
C SER A 90 -9.54 -31.85 -4.76
N GLY A 91 -10.70 -31.91 -4.12
CA GLY A 91 -11.23 -30.80 -3.32
C GLY A 91 -11.58 -29.57 -4.17
N ASN A 92 -11.08 -28.39 -3.78
CA ASN A 92 -11.31 -27.13 -4.49
C ASN A 92 -10.16 -26.76 -5.45
N VAL A 93 -9.43 -27.75 -5.96
CA VAL A 93 -8.29 -27.54 -6.86
C VAL A 93 -8.72 -27.82 -8.30
N TYR A 94 -8.39 -26.90 -9.20
CA TYR A 94 -8.75 -26.96 -10.60
C TYR A 94 -7.51 -26.76 -11.49
N SER A 95 -7.47 -27.46 -12.62
CA SER A 95 -6.40 -27.32 -13.62
C SER A 95 -6.94 -26.83 -14.97
N ALA A 96 -6.21 -25.88 -15.58
CA ALA A 96 -6.50 -25.41 -16.92
C ALA A 96 -6.18 -26.46 -18.00
N ASN A 97 -6.97 -26.47 -19.06
CA ASN A 97 -6.89 -27.40 -20.18
C ASN A 97 -7.27 -26.68 -21.50
N GLY A 98 -7.26 -27.40 -22.62
CA GLY A 98 -7.59 -26.84 -23.93
C GLY A 98 -9.01 -26.27 -24.06
N ALA A 99 -9.98 -26.80 -23.29
CA ALA A 99 -11.37 -26.34 -23.28
C ALA A 99 -11.62 -25.13 -22.35
N SER A 100 -10.80 -24.94 -21.32
CA SER A 100 -10.85 -23.74 -20.47
C SER A 100 -10.14 -22.53 -21.09
N GLY A 101 -9.20 -22.79 -22.01
CA GLY A 101 -8.37 -21.78 -22.66
C GLY A 101 -7.08 -21.44 -21.90
N VAL A 102 -6.32 -20.49 -22.44
CA VAL A 102 -5.01 -20.08 -21.92
C VAL A 102 -5.14 -19.43 -20.54
N THR A 103 -4.24 -19.78 -19.63
CA THR A 103 -4.13 -19.15 -18.32
C THR A 103 -3.41 -17.80 -18.41
N VAL A 104 -4.08 -16.74 -17.95
CA VAL A 104 -3.50 -15.40 -17.79
C VAL A 104 -3.27 -15.15 -16.31
N THR A 105 -2.07 -14.71 -15.93
CA THR A 105 -1.73 -14.39 -14.53
C THR A 105 -1.44 -12.90 -14.36
N GLY A 106 -1.75 -12.38 -13.18
CA GLY A 106 -1.49 -10.99 -12.84
C GLY A 106 -1.63 -10.72 -11.35
N PHE A 107 -1.51 -9.45 -10.99
CA PHE A 107 -1.72 -9.03 -9.62
C PHE A 107 -3.20 -8.69 -9.39
N ALA A 108 -3.65 -8.83 -8.14
CA ALA A 108 -4.97 -8.36 -7.73
C ALA A 108 -5.17 -6.89 -8.14
N GLN A 109 -6.40 -6.55 -8.52
CA GLN A 109 -6.82 -5.23 -9.02
C GLN A 109 -6.10 -4.76 -10.31
N SER A 110 -5.52 -5.68 -11.08
CA SER A 110 -4.90 -5.40 -12.38
C SER A 110 -5.62 -6.16 -13.49
N ASN A 111 -5.85 -5.51 -14.63
CA ASN A 111 -6.39 -6.13 -15.85
C ASN A 111 -7.71 -6.91 -15.61
N GLY A 112 -8.61 -6.36 -14.79
CA GLY A 112 -9.89 -7.01 -14.46
C GLY A 112 -9.81 -8.15 -13.43
N LEU A 113 -8.63 -8.45 -12.90
CA LEU A 113 -8.47 -9.38 -11.78
C LEU A 113 -9.01 -8.73 -10.49
N GLY A 114 -9.77 -9.50 -9.71
CA GLY A 114 -10.41 -9.02 -8.49
C GLY A 114 -9.45 -8.58 -7.39
N SER A 115 -10.02 -8.11 -6.27
CA SER A 115 -9.29 -7.83 -5.03
C SER A 115 -9.18 -9.09 -4.16
N ILE A 116 -8.21 -9.10 -3.25
CA ILE A 116 -8.13 -10.10 -2.20
C ILE A 116 -8.56 -9.44 -0.89
N HIS A 117 -9.44 -10.12 -0.16
CA HIS A 117 -9.90 -9.70 1.16
C HIS A 117 -9.18 -10.54 2.20
N TYR A 118 -8.35 -9.90 3.02
CA TYR A 118 -7.80 -10.51 4.23
C TYR A 118 -8.92 -10.46 5.28
N ASP A 119 -9.17 -11.56 5.98
CA ASP A 119 -10.25 -11.72 6.99
C ASP A 119 -11.64 -12.16 6.49
N SER A 120 -11.76 -12.66 5.24
CA SER A 120 -13.00 -13.34 4.83
C SER A 120 -12.76 -14.65 4.07
N LEU A 121 -13.49 -15.69 4.47
CA LEU A 121 -13.63 -16.95 3.73
C LEU A 121 -15.00 -16.94 3.04
N ARG A 122 -15.03 -17.11 1.72
CA ARG A 122 -16.29 -17.23 0.99
C ARG A 122 -16.92 -18.61 1.25
N VAL A 123 -17.96 -18.65 2.08
CA VAL A 123 -18.85 -19.82 2.23
C VAL A 123 -19.88 -19.79 1.11
N LEU A 124 -20.09 -20.92 0.44
CA LEU A 124 -21.18 -21.09 -0.52
C LEU A 124 -22.47 -21.36 0.28
N SER A 125 -23.33 -20.36 0.42
CA SER A 125 -24.65 -20.58 1.03
C SER A 125 -25.55 -21.32 0.04
N GLY A 126 -25.69 -22.64 0.22
CA GLY A 126 -26.79 -23.39 -0.37
C GLY A 126 -28.07 -23.04 0.39
N SER A 127 -29.12 -22.64 -0.33
CA SER A 127 -30.47 -22.51 0.24
C SER A 127 -31.04 -23.90 0.50
N GLU A 128 -30.68 -24.51 1.62
CA GLU A 128 -31.37 -25.71 2.12
C GLU A 128 -32.70 -25.27 2.74
N ASN A 129 -33.78 -25.58 2.03
CA ASN A 129 -35.16 -25.43 2.49
C ASN A 129 -35.39 -26.36 3.70
N ARG A 130 -35.25 -25.83 4.93
CA ARG A 130 -35.55 -26.55 6.18
C ARG A 130 -37.05 -26.65 6.50
N ASN A 131 -37.91 -26.88 5.49
CA ASN A 131 -39.31 -27.20 5.70
C ASN A 131 -39.62 -28.59 5.13
N ALA A 132 -39.31 -29.61 5.93
CA ALA A 132 -40.02 -30.88 5.96
C ALA A 132 -39.69 -31.56 7.29
N ASP A 133 -40.47 -31.24 8.32
CA ASP A 133 -40.75 -32.16 9.42
C ASP A 133 -42.28 -32.35 9.41
N PRO A 134 -42.80 -33.59 9.32
CA PRO A 134 -44.24 -33.87 9.21
C PRO A 134 -45.09 -33.42 10.41
#